data_AF-A0A3B0VSA3-F1
#
_entry.id   AF-A0A3B0VSA3-F1
#
_cell.length_a   1.000
_cell.length_b   1.000
_cell.length_c   1.000
_cell.angle_alpha   90.00
_cell.angle_beta   90.00
_cell.angle_gamma   90.00
#
_symmetry.space_group_name_H-M   'P 1'
#
loop_
_entity.id
_entity.type
_entity.pdbx_description
1 polymer ?
#
loop_
_entity_poly.entity_id
_entity_poly.type
_entity_poly.pdbx_seq_one_letter_code
_entity_poly.pdbx_strand_id
1 'polypeptide(L)'
;MKLTITPDDIARAKKERNTLTNRIKRLRPIRTVIIVIIAWGWAAIATMLLVNYLPKPSIPKGSFRAIDFLLLPMIMALTIYQTILIHELGHLVAGLINRFKFNYLVVGPLKVIKGSQGIRFTFSGSKAVQAGGLASLIPTDEVNLKNRYMWMIAGGPLANVLQVVIFVLVIVILGEQFTTVLINIFLFTSVAWAVVLFLPVSIIPMTSGGFTNDGAKIWLLFKGEERSQWYLHLLLLTSYLYKGCPPRELDFSRLQKMQDLAESEMEKFITSALMYDFHIDNENLTKAAAALDTMLLSVQKEPQIVVSPLAFVEAAYYESQINKNAETARAWLDLAQKDHKRKSMFVPMESLWRAEAGVLMAEGEFATAHEKATEALTEIESNANRAGRKLELSYLENIIAQCLAQLDETPSIKTVNRNWRTTWAISKNLVKITAVFGSIVLVTLCLMILIITGFRYSMVGFYYELKGDDSRALQIYEEGLASLDNPDFNLFNNHGEVLLRQGRFVEALEDFNAAIEAKPDHYKAYMNRGMIYLEIGLYGLAVQDFDMSLKLEPRAGSLVDIYFARAASLSGISEFDLASQDYEKILEISDDPDEVELAIQYRNQVLGFSEE
;
A
#
# COMPACT_ATOMS: atom_id res chain seq x y z
N MET A 1 -23.41 -23.50 -33.36
CA MET A 1 -24.82 -23.15 -33.10
C MET A 1 -24.86 -21.64 -33.15
N LYS A 2 -25.29 -21.00 -34.25
CA LYS A 2 -25.39 -19.53 -34.30
C LYS A 2 -26.38 -19.13 -33.21
N LEU A 3 -25.90 -18.49 -32.14
CA LEU A 3 -26.78 -17.79 -31.20
C LEU A 3 -27.29 -16.54 -31.92
N THR A 4 -28.24 -16.72 -32.85
CA THR A 4 -29.13 -15.63 -33.27
C THR A 4 -29.99 -15.31 -32.07
N ILE A 5 -29.48 -14.43 -31.22
CA ILE A 5 -30.16 -13.93 -30.04
C ILE A 5 -31.29 -13.04 -30.56
N THR A 6 -32.51 -13.51 -30.41
CA THR A 6 -33.70 -12.73 -30.73
C THR A 6 -33.88 -11.62 -29.69
N PRO A 7 -34.62 -10.53 -29.99
CA PRO A 7 -35.01 -9.54 -28.99
C PRO A 7 -35.65 -10.16 -27.74
N ASP A 8 -36.31 -11.32 -27.88
CA ASP A 8 -36.88 -12.12 -26.79
C ASP A 8 -35.82 -12.82 -25.94
N ASP A 9 -34.72 -13.30 -26.53
CA ASP A 9 -33.58 -13.85 -25.80
C ASP A 9 -32.84 -12.75 -25.01
N ILE A 10 -32.73 -11.54 -25.58
CA ILE A 10 -32.22 -10.36 -24.86
C ILE A 10 -33.17 -10.00 -23.71
N ALA A 11 -34.48 -9.98 -23.94
CA ALA A 11 -35.47 -9.69 -22.91
C ALA A 11 -35.47 -10.76 -21.79
N ARG A 12 -35.31 -12.04 -22.15
CA ARG A 12 -35.20 -13.16 -21.22
C ARG A 12 -33.90 -13.08 -20.42
N ALA A 13 -32.76 -12.83 -21.05
CA ALA A 13 -31.49 -12.60 -20.38
C ALA A 13 -31.53 -11.36 -19.45
N LYS A 14 -32.19 -10.28 -19.87
CA LYS A 14 -32.40 -9.07 -19.05
C LYS A 14 -33.30 -9.36 -17.86
N LYS A 15 -34.33 -10.20 -18.03
CA LYS A 15 -35.24 -10.66 -16.98
C LYS A 15 -34.52 -11.57 -15.98
N GLU A 16 -33.85 -12.62 -16.44
CA GLU A 16 -33.07 -13.56 -15.63
C GLU A 16 -31.92 -12.86 -14.89
N ARG A 17 -31.21 -11.97 -15.57
CA ARG A 17 -30.21 -11.08 -14.94
C ARG A 17 -30.85 -10.22 -13.88
N ASN A 18 -32.03 -9.63 -14.09
CA ASN A 18 -32.70 -8.82 -13.07
C ASN A 18 -33.19 -9.67 -11.88
N THR A 19 -33.71 -10.88 -12.08
CA THR A 19 -34.07 -11.80 -11.00
C THR A 19 -32.85 -12.27 -10.22
N LEU A 20 -31.76 -12.60 -10.91
CA LEU A 20 -30.49 -12.97 -10.29
C LEU A 20 -29.87 -11.77 -9.56
N THR A 21 -29.88 -10.57 -10.16
CA THR A 21 -29.43 -9.32 -9.54
C THR A 21 -30.27 -8.97 -8.31
N ASN A 22 -31.57 -9.27 -8.31
CA ASN A 22 -32.45 -9.07 -7.15
C ASN A 22 -32.23 -10.12 -6.05
N ARG A 23 -31.99 -11.40 -6.40
CA ARG A 23 -31.55 -12.42 -5.45
C ARG A 23 -30.17 -12.09 -4.86
N ILE A 24 -29.24 -11.63 -5.69
CA ILE A 24 -27.90 -11.19 -5.30
C ILE A 24 -27.95 -9.89 -4.48
N LYS A 25 -28.84 -8.94 -4.77
CA LYS A 25 -29.08 -7.75 -3.93
C LYS A 25 -29.64 -8.11 -2.55
N ARG A 26 -30.37 -9.22 -2.42
CA ARG A 26 -30.79 -9.76 -1.11
C ARG A 26 -29.65 -10.47 -0.36
N LEU A 27 -28.64 -10.99 -1.05
CA LEU A 27 -27.53 -11.76 -0.45
C LEU A 27 -26.23 -10.95 -0.23
N ARG A 28 -25.93 -9.95 -1.07
CA ARG A 28 -24.67 -9.18 -1.06
C ARG A 28 -24.51 -8.17 0.07
N PRO A 29 -25.49 -7.31 0.40
CA PRO A 29 -25.29 -6.33 1.47
C PRO A 29 -25.29 -7.00 2.83
N ILE A 30 -25.65 -8.28 2.94
CA ILE A 30 -25.57 -9.02 4.20
C ILE A 30 -24.23 -9.77 4.26
N ARG A 31 -23.85 -10.57 3.26
CA ARG A 31 -22.56 -11.30 3.32
C ARG A 31 -21.33 -10.41 3.24
N THR A 32 -21.28 -9.43 2.34
CA THR A 32 -20.09 -8.56 2.21
C THR A 32 -20.01 -7.59 3.37
N VAL A 33 -21.13 -7.05 3.85
CA VAL A 33 -21.14 -6.21 5.06
C VAL A 33 -20.86 -7.04 6.30
N ILE A 34 -21.33 -8.29 6.41
CA ILE A 34 -20.96 -9.19 7.51
C ILE A 34 -19.47 -9.53 7.44
N ILE A 35 -18.90 -9.86 6.27
CA ILE A 35 -17.46 -10.12 6.15
C ILE A 35 -16.64 -8.88 6.46
N VAL A 36 -17.08 -7.69 6.01
CA VAL A 36 -16.42 -6.42 6.33
C VAL A 36 -16.59 -6.09 7.82
N ILE A 37 -17.76 -6.26 8.43
CA ILE A 37 -18.00 -6.05 9.87
C ILE A 37 -17.21 -7.06 10.70
N ILE A 38 -17.11 -8.32 10.25
CA ILE A 38 -16.31 -9.36 10.89
C ILE A 38 -14.84 -9.02 10.73
N ALA A 39 -14.37 -8.60 9.56
CA ALA A 39 -12.99 -8.18 9.33
C ALA A 39 -12.64 -6.91 10.12
N TRP A 40 -13.56 -5.94 10.20
CA TRP A 40 -13.42 -4.73 11.03
C TRP A 40 -13.47 -5.07 12.51
N GLY A 41 -14.31 -6.02 12.91
CA GLY A 41 -14.41 -6.55 14.28
C GLY A 41 -13.14 -7.31 14.68
N TRP A 42 -12.62 -8.18 13.83
CA TRP A 42 -11.35 -8.87 14.03
C TRP A 42 -10.16 -7.91 13.94
N ALA A 43 -10.18 -6.90 13.09
CA ALA A 43 -9.15 -5.87 13.05
C ALA A 43 -9.18 -5.02 14.33
N ALA A 44 -10.37 -4.67 14.83
CA ALA A 44 -10.53 -3.96 16.11
C ALA A 44 -10.11 -4.85 17.29
N ILE A 45 -10.47 -6.13 17.31
CA ILE A 45 -10.05 -7.11 18.34
C ILE A 45 -8.55 -7.35 18.26
N ALA A 46 -7.98 -7.56 17.06
CA ALA A 46 -6.54 -7.71 16.87
C ALA A 46 -5.79 -6.45 17.28
N THR A 47 -6.33 -5.26 16.98
CA THR A 47 -5.79 -3.98 17.46
C THR A 47 -5.86 -3.90 18.97
N MET A 48 -7.00 -4.28 19.60
CA MET A 48 -7.15 -4.32 21.06
C MET A 48 -6.21 -5.35 21.73
N LEU A 49 -6.00 -6.51 21.10
CA LEU A 49 -5.09 -7.55 21.58
C LEU A 49 -3.62 -7.13 21.40
N LEU A 50 -3.25 -6.57 20.25
CA LEU A 50 -1.93 -5.99 20.01
C LEU A 50 -1.64 -4.84 20.98
N VAL A 51 -2.62 -3.99 21.28
CA VAL A 51 -2.52 -2.92 22.29
C VAL A 51 -2.38 -3.47 23.72
N ASN A 52 -2.80 -4.70 23.99
CA ASN A 52 -2.60 -5.36 25.28
C ASN A 52 -1.25 -6.08 25.42
N TYR A 53 -0.59 -6.44 24.31
CA TYR A 53 0.71 -7.14 24.31
C TYR A 53 1.90 -6.24 23.93
N LEU A 54 1.66 -5.11 23.26
CA LEU A 54 2.64 -4.05 23.05
C LEU A 54 2.59 -3.08 24.25
N PRO A 55 3.72 -2.44 24.61
CA PRO A 55 3.75 -1.45 25.68
C PRO A 55 2.63 -0.42 25.44
N LYS A 56 1.76 -0.25 26.45
CA LYS A 56 0.65 0.68 26.35
C LYS A 56 1.23 2.07 26.14
N PRO A 57 0.91 2.78 25.05
CA PRO A 57 1.30 4.18 24.96
C PRO A 57 0.70 4.88 26.18
N SER A 58 1.55 5.58 26.93
CA SER A 58 1.17 6.45 28.03
C SER A 58 0.41 7.64 27.46
N ILE A 59 -0.82 7.43 26.98
CA ILE A 59 -1.66 8.49 26.43
C ILE A 59 -1.97 9.45 27.59
N PRO A 60 -1.47 10.69 27.59
CA PRO A 60 -1.73 11.63 28.67
C PRO A 60 -3.24 11.85 28.77
N LYS A 61 -3.81 11.77 29.98
CA LYS A 61 -5.23 12.07 30.21
C LYS A 61 -5.51 13.50 29.74
N GLY A 62 -6.22 13.65 28.61
CA GLY A 62 -6.57 14.94 28.01
C GLY A 62 -6.04 15.19 26.59
N SER A 63 -5.26 14.28 26.01
CA SER A 63 -4.71 14.44 24.65
C SER A 63 -5.68 14.08 23.50
N PHE A 64 -6.78 13.38 23.80
CA PHE A 64 -7.82 13.05 22.82
C PHE A 64 -8.75 14.25 22.60
N ARG A 65 -8.50 15.03 21.55
CA ARG A 65 -9.34 16.16 21.15
C ARG A 65 -10.52 15.67 20.33
N ALA A 66 -11.65 16.40 20.35
CA ALA A 66 -12.83 16.06 19.52
C ALA A 66 -12.51 15.93 18.02
N ILE A 67 -11.45 16.59 17.55
CA ILE A 67 -10.96 16.50 16.17
C ILE A 67 -10.38 15.11 15.85
N ASP A 68 -9.82 14.40 16.82
CA ASP A 68 -9.22 13.08 16.64
C ASP A 68 -10.30 12.02 16.31
N PHE A 69 -11.50 12.16 16.89
CA PHE A 69 -12.67 11.34 16.54
C PHE A 69 -13.14 11.57 15.10
N LEU A 70 -13.03 12.80 14.59
CA LEU A 70 -13.39 13.12 13.21
C LEU A 70 -12.34 12.62 12.21
N LEU A 71 -11.07 12.54 12.61
CA LEU A 71 -9.96 12.09 11.77
C LEU A 71 -9.81 10.56 11.73
N LEU A 72 -10.30 9.84 12.75
CA LEU A 72 -10.15 8.38 12.85
C LEU A 72 -10.67 7.61 11.61
N PRO A 73 -11.88 7.87 11.06
CA PRO A 73 -12.35 7.18 9.85
C PRO A 73 -11.48 7.50 8.62
N MET A 74 -10.93 8.72 8.56
CA MET A 74 -10.04 9.14 7.48
C MET A 74 -8.70 8.40 7.56
N ILE A 75 -8.13 8.26 8.76
CA ILE A 75 -6.89 7.50 9.00
C ILE A 75 -7.11 6.01 8.68
N MET A 76 -8.24 5.42 9.09
CA MET A 76 -8.55 4.03 8.76
C MET A 76 -8.70 3.81 7.26
N ALA A 77 -9.39 4.71 6.54
CA ALA A 77 -9.51 4.62 5.09
C ALA A 77 -8.14 4.78 4.40
N LEU A 78 -7.31 5.68 4.91
CA LEU A 78 -5.97 5.93 4.45
C LEU A 78 -5.08 4.68 4.58
N THR A 79 -5.02 4.06 5.76
CA THR A 79 -4.12 2.92 6.00
C THR A 79 -4.48 1.70 5.17
N ILE A 80 -5.74 1.54 4.75
CA ILE A 80 -6.14 0.53 3.75
C ILE A 80 -5.44 0.81 2.41
N TYR A 81 -5.59 2.02 1.85
CA TYR A 81 -4.99 2.35 0.55
C TYR A 81 -3.47 2.32 0.59
N GLN A 82 -2.86 2.71 1.71
CA GLN A 82 -1.43 2.57 1.92
C GLN A 82 -0.99 1.09 1.88
N THR A 83 -1.73 0.20 2.54
CA THR A 83 -1.42 -1.24 2.56
C THR A 83 -1.55 -1.86 1.17
N ILE A 84 -2.58 -1.46 0.40
CA ILE A 84 -2.72 -1.82 -1.03
C ILE A 84 -1.53 -1.29 -1.83
N LEU A 85 -1.15 -0.03 -1.64
CA LEU A 85 -0.03 0.58 -2.36
C LEU A 85 1.26 -0.19 -2.13
N ILE A 86 1.58 -0.49 -0.87
CA ILE A 86 2.79 -1.24 -0.49
C ILE A 86 2.77 -2.63 -1.13
N HIS A 87 1.62 -3.30 -1.10
CA HIS A 87 1.42 -4.60 -1.76
C HIS A 87 1.74 -4.53 -3.26
N GLU A 88 1.11 -3.63 -3.99
CA GLU A 88 1.29 -3.53 -5.44
C GLU A 88 2.72 -3.06 -5.83
N LEU A 89 3.34 -2.21 -5.00
CA LEU A 89 4.76 -1.87 -5.16
C LEU A 89 5.67 -3.07 -4.92
N GLY A 90 5.29 -4.00 -4.05
CA GLY A 90 5.96 -5.28 -3.85
C GLY A 90 6.05 -6.09 -5.15
N HIS A 91 4.92 -6.26 -5.85
CA HIS A 91 4.93 -6.90 -7.17
C HIS A 91 5.80 -6.17 -8.18
N LEU A 92 5.72 -4.84 -8.22
CA LEU A 92 6.53 -4.00 -9.11
C LEU A 92 8.03 -4.21 -8.88
N VAL A 93 8.50 -4.06 -7.63
CA VAL A 93 9.91 -4.20 -7.27
C VAL A 93 10.40 -5.62 -7.56
N ALA A 94 9.66 -6.64 -7.10
CA ALA A 94 10.02 -8.03 -7.36
C ALA A 94 10.05 -8.35 -8.86
N GLY A 95 9.10 -7.82 -9.63
CA GLY A 95 9.07 -7.95 -11.08
C GLY A 95 10.29 -7.32 -11.76
N LEU A 96 10.64 -6.08 -11.40
CA LEU A 96 11.81 -5.39 -11.96
C LEU A 96 13.11 -6.16 -11.69
N ILE A 97 13.30 -6.65 -10.46
CA ILE A 97 14.44 -7.51 -10.09
C ILE A 97 14.46 -8.80 -10.93
N ASN A 98 13.28 -9.37 -11.21
CA ASN A 98 13.12 -10.59 -12.01
C ASN A 98 12.96 -10.33 -13.52
N ARG A 99 13.50 -9.21 -14.02
CA ARG A 99 13.52 -8.85 -15.46
C ARG A 99 12.13 -8.77 -16.10
N PHE A 100 11.15 -8.27 -15.37
CA PHE A 100 9.92 -7.77 -15.95
C PHE A 100 10.03 -6.28 -16.26
N LYS A 101 9.28 -5.82 -17.24
CA LYS A 101 9.12 -4.40 -17.56
C LYS A 101 7.79 -3.89 -17.02
N PHE A 102 7.85 -2.76 -16.33
CA PHE A 102 6.66 -2.05 -15.88
C PHE A 102 5.75 -1.64 -17.04
N ASN A 103 4.46 -1.89 -16.87
CA ASN A 103 3.41 -1.53 -17.83
C ASN A 103 2.44 -0.50 -17.25
N TYR A 104 1.66 -0.90 -16.24
CA TYR A 104 0.80 -0.01 -15.48
C TYR A 104 0.62 -0.50 -14.03
N LEU A 105 0.27 0.41 -13.14
CA LEU A 105 -0.01 0.18 -11.73
C LEU A 105 -1.37 0.76 -11.40
N VAL A 106 -2.16 0.06 -10.60
CA VAL A 106 -3.45 0.52 -10.09
C VAL A 106 -3.46 0.38 -8.60
N VAL A 107 -3.85 1.44 -7.88
CA VAL A 107 -4.00 1.42 -6.43
C VAL A 107 -5.22 2.27 -6.06
N GLY A 108 -6.32 1.62 -5.70
CA GLY A 108 -7.59 2.31 -5.52
C GLY A 108 -7.93 3.13 -6.77
N PRO A 109 -8.38 4.40 -6.65
CA PRO A 109 -8.74 5.21 -7.81
C PRO A 109 -7.55 5.61 -8.69
N LEU A 110 -6.30 5.46 -8.23
CA LEU A 110 -5.11 5.89 -8.97
C LEU A 110 -4.66 4.83 -9.96
N LYS A 111 -4.45 5.21 -11.21
CA LYS A 111 -3.83 4.38 -12.26
C LYS A 111 -2.63 5.12 -12.84
N VAL A 112 -1.48 4.46 -12.80
CA VAL A 112 -0.21 4.92 -13.35
C VAL A 112 0.10 4.10 -14.59
N ILE A 113 0.23 4.72 -15.76
CA ILE A 113 0.48 4.03 -17.03
C ILE A 113 1.81 4.50 -17.61
N LYS A 114 2.64 3.57 -18.09
CA LYS A 114 3.82 3.90 -18.89
C LYS A 114 3.44 4.01 -20.37
N GLY A 115 3.23 5.23 -20.85
CA GLY A 115 2.97 5.54 -22.25
C GLY A 115 4.25 5.69 -23.08
N SER A 116 4.10 5.98 -24.37
CA SER A 116 5.20 6.31 -25.30
C SER A 116 5.95 7.59 -24.91
N GLN A 117 5.25 8.55 -24.31
CA GLN A 117 5.80 9.86 -23.91
C GLN A 117 6.14 9.98 -22.41
N GLY A 118 6.13 8.87 -21.66
CA GLY A 118 6.47 8.86 -20.23
C GLY A 118 5.37 8.28 -19.33
N ILE A 119 5.42 8.64 -18.04
CA ILE A 119 4.48 8.14 -17.03
C ILE A 119 3.25 9.07 -16.98
N ARG A 120 2.05 8.50 -17.17
CA ARG A 120 0.78 9.21 -17.08
C ARG A 120 0.00 8.77 -15.85
N PHE A 121 -0.50 9.73 -15.08
CA PHE A 121 -1.38 9.50 -13.94
C PHE A 121 -2.83 9.73 -14.37
N THR A 122 -3.69 8.77 -14.07
CA THR A 122 -5.13 8.83 -14.37
C THR A 122 -5.92 8.38 -13.16
N PHE A 123 -7.14 8.90 -13.01
CA PHE A 123 -8.03 8.54 -11.91
C PHE A 123 -9.27 7.84 -12.44
N SER A 124 -9.61 6.68 -11.87
CA SER A 124 -10.81 5.92 -12.21
C SER A 124 -11.92 6.17 -11.18
N GLY A 125 -13.10 6.53 -11.68
CA GLY A 125 -14.33 6.62 -10.87
C GLY A 125 -15.03 5.27 -10.64
N SER A 126 -14.46 4.16 -11.13
CA SER A 126 -15.09 2.83 -11.02
C SER A 126 -15.10 2.33 -9.58
N LYS A 127 -16.28 2.01 -9.07
CA LYS A 127 -16.46 1.41 -7.73
C LYS A 127 -15.77 0.05 -7.58
N ALA A 128 -15.53 -0.67 -8.68
CA ALA A 128 -14.79 -1.93 -8.67
C ALA A 128 -13.28 -1.75 -8.41
N VAL A 129 -12.75 -0.57 -8.76
CA VAL A 129 -11.32 -0.21 -8.68
C VAL A 129 -10.97 0.40 -7.33
N GLN A 130 -11.93 1.08 -6.70
CA GLN A 130 -11.76 1.69 -5.38
C GLN A 130 -11.44 0.69 -4.26
N ALA A 131 -11.63 -0.62 -4.47
CA ALA A 131 -11.46 -1.65 -3.44
C ALA A 131 -10.18 -2.49 -3.57
N GLY A 132 -9.29 -2.25 -4.55
CA GLY A 132 -8.13 -3.12 -4.78
C GLY A 132 -6.95 -2.46 -5.52
N GLY A 133 -5.97 -3.27 -5.88
CA GLY A 133 -4.79 -2.89 -6.65
C GLY A 133 -4.49 -3.88 -7.78
N LEU A 134 -3.65 -3.45 -8.72
CA LEU A 134 -3.13 -4.32 -9.78
C LEU A 134 -1.81 -3.77 -10.35
N ALA A 135 -0.73 -4.53 -10.23
CA ALA A 135 0.52 -4.32 -10.93
C ALA A 135 0.61 -5.17 -12.20
N SER A 136 0.61 -4.52 -13.38
CA SER A 136 0.84 -5.19 -14.66
C SER A 136 2.31 -5.07 -15.08
N LEU A 137 2.91 -6.23 -15.32
CA LEU A 137 4.33 -6.40 -15.60
C LEU A 137 4.49 -7.35 -16.78
N ILE A 138 5.41 -7.02 -17.69
CA ILE A 138 5.62 -7.77 -18.94
C ILE A 138 6.96 -8.50 -18.87
N PRO A 139 7.02 -9.83 -19.08
CA PRO A 139 8.29 -10.54 -19.10
C PRO A 139 9.14 -10.11 -20.30
N THR A 140 10.45 -10.03 -20.08
CA THR A 140 11.41 -9.67 -21.14
C THR A 140 11.70 -10.85 -22.07
N ASP A 141 11.82 -12.05 -21.52
CA ASP A 141 12.15 -13.31 -22.20
C ASP A 141 11.47 -14.52 -21.52
N GLU A 142 11.60 -15.72 -22.10
CA GLU A 142 11.04 -16.98 -21.59
C GLU A 142 11.93 -17.72 -20.58
N VAL A 143 13.18 -17.28 -20.39
CA VAL A 143 14.18 -18.02 -19.61
C VAL A 143 13.76 -18.06 -18.14
N ASN A 144 13.61 -19.27 -17.60
CA ASN A 144 13.22 -19.49 -16.21
C ASN A 144 11.94 -18.72 -15.79
N LEU A 145 11.01 -18.51 -16.73
CA LEU A 145 9.86 -17.62 -16.54
C LEU A 145 8.98 -18.03 -15.37
N LYS A 146 8.77 -19.33 -15.18
CA LYS A 146 8.00 -19.88 -14.06
C LYS A 146 8.51 -19.34 -12.70
N ASN A 147 9.81 -19.47 -12.44
CA ASN A 147 10.41 -19.05 -11.18
C ASN A 147 10.39 -17.52 -11.02
N ARG A 148 10.68 -16.79 -12.10
CA ARG A 148 10.62 -15.31 -12.10
C ARG A 148 9.21 -14.80 -11.86
N TYR A 149 8.21 -15.45 -12.43
CA TYR A 149 6.80 -15.13 -12.22
C TYR A 149 6.35 -15.44 -10.79
N MET A 150 6.78 -16.57 -10.21
CA MET A 150 6.53 -16.86 -8.79
C MET A 150 7.08 -15.77 -7.87
N TRP A 151 8.32 -15.30 -8.10
CA TRP A 151 8.90 -14.21 -7.30
C TRP A 151 8.17 -12.88 -7.49
N MET A 152 7.75 -12.56 -8.72
CA MET A 152 6.94 -11.36 -9.00
C MET A 152 5.62 -11.39 -8.23
N ILE A 153 4.91 -12.53 -8.23
CA ILE A 153 3.66 -12.70 -7.47
C ILE A 153 3.92 -12.65 -5.97
N ALA A 154 4.98 -13.30 -5.47
CA ALA A 154 5.33 -13.28 -4.06
C ALA A 154 5.71 -11.88 -3.53
N GLY A 155 6.12 -10.97 -4.42
CA GLY A 155 6.50 -9.60 -4.06
C GLY A 155 5.44 -8.84 -3.27
N GLY A 156 4.15 -8.99 -3.59
CA GLY A 156 3.05 -8.31 -2.90
C GLY A 156 2.92 -8.75 -1.44
N PRO A 157 2.67 -10.04 -1.16
CA PRO A 157 2.65 -10.56 0.20
C PRO A 157 3.93 -10.27 0.99
N LEU A 158 5.11 -10.41 0.37
CA LEU A 158 6.39 -10.11 1.03
C LEU A 158 6.51 -8.64 1.43
N ALA A 159 6.02 -7.71 0.60
CA ALA A 159 6.02 -6.29 0.93
C ALA A 159 5.11 -5.98 2.13
N ASN A 160 3.96 -6.65 2.27
CA ASN A 160 3.15 -6.50 3.48
C ASN A 160 3.78 -7.15 4.71
N VAL A 161 4.50 -8.28 4.58
CA VAL A 161 5.29 -8.84 5.70
C VAL A 161 6.35 -7.83 6.14
N LEU A 162 7.08 -7.23 5.19
CA LEU A 162 8.08 -6.21 5.48
C LEU A 162 7.46 -4.95 6.10
N GLN A 163 6.29 -4.52 5.64
CA GLN A 163 5.50 -3.44 6.26
C GLN A 163 5.21 -3.75 7.72
N VAL A 164 4.73 -4.95 8.04
CA VAL A 164 4.45 -5.36 9.44
C VAL A 164 5.73 -5.33 10.27
N VAL A 165 6.82 -5.91 9.79
CA VAL A 165 8.10 -5.93 10.52
C VAL A 165 8.59 -4.51 10.79
N ILE A 166 8.64 -3.65 9.77
CA ILE A 166 9.11 -2.27 9.91
C ILE A 166 8.19 -1.50 10.87
N PHE A 167 6.87 -1.61 10.72
CA PHE A 167 5.94 -0.80 11.51
C PHE A 167 5.88 -1.26 12.96
N VAL A 168 5.96 -2.58 13.21
CA VAL A 168 6.11 -3.11 14.58
C VAL A 168 7.43 -2.67 15.19
N LEU A 169 8.53 -2.72 14.44
CA LEU A 169 9.82 -2.24 14.92
C LEU A 169 9.78 -0.75 15.27
N VAL A 170 9.14 0.06 14.44
CA VAL A 170 8.89 1.49 14.72
C VAL A 170 8.03 1.67 15.98
N ILE A 171 6.96 0.88 16.16
CA ILE A 171 6.13 0.92 17.37
C ILE A 171 6.93 0.51 18.62
N VAL A 172 7.77 -0.52 18.53
CA VAL A 172 8.54 -1.02 19.68
C VAL A 172 9.67 -0.07 20.05
N ILE A 173 10.38 0.49 19.06
CA ILE A 173 11.54 1.36 19.30
C ILE A 173 11.10 2.79 19.63
N LEU A 174 10.08 3.31 18.94
CA LEU A 174 9.70 4.72 18.98
C LEU A 174 8.28 4.95 19.54
N GLY A 175 7.54 3.91 19.92
CA GLY A 175 6.14 4.00 20.33
C GLY A 175 5.87 4.92 21.52
N GLU A 176 6.79 4.92 22.49
CA GLU A 176 6.73 5.83 23.65
C GLU A 176 7.10 7.28 23.31
N GLN A 177 7.80 7.50 22.18
CA GLN A 177 8.19 8.84 21.71
C GLN A 177 7.09 9.53 20.89
N PHE A 178 6.09 8.77 20.41
CA PHE A 178 4.97 9.36 19.67
C PHE A 178 3.96 10.02 20.60
N THR A 179 4.15 11.33 20.82
CA THR A 179 3.20 12.17 21.57
C THR A 179 1.84 12.34 20.88
N THR A 180 1.78 12.10 19.56
CA THR A 180 0.54 12.23 18.77
C THR A 180 -0.19 10.91 18.66
N VAL A 181 -1.35 10.82 19.32
CA VAL A 181 -2.30 9.70 19.26
C VAL A 181 -2.58 9.22 17.82
N LEU A 182 -2.68 10.14 16.87
CA LEU A 182 -2.95 9.83 15.45
C LEU A 182 -1.84 8.99 14.78
N ILE A 183 -0.57 9.15 15.17
CA ILE A 183 0.56 8.38 14.63
C ILE A 183 0.46 6.94 15.08
N ASN A 184 0.21 6.74 16.38
CA ASN A 184 -0.02 5.41 16.94
C ASN A 184 -1.21 4.76 16.23
N ILE A 185 -2.36 5.43 16.14
CA ILE A 185 -3.52 4.91 15.42
C ILE A 185 -3.17 4.55 13.97
N PHE A 186 -2.42 5.37 13.26
CA PHE A 186 -1.99 5.08 11.89
C PHE A 186 -1.11 3.82 11.82
N LEU A 187 -0.05 3.73 12.64
CA LEU A 187 0.86 2.58 12.63
C LEU A 187 0.13 1.29 13.01
N PHE A 188 -0.64 1.31 14.09
CA PHE A 188 -1.42 0.16 14.55
C PHE A 188 -2.46 -0.28 13.52
N THR A 189 -3.23 0.65 12.94
CA THR A 189 -4.22 0.29 11.91
C THR A 189 -3.57 -0.20 10.62
N SER A 190 -2.41 0.34 10.24
CA SER A 190 -1.65 -0.13 9.08
C SER A 190 -1.16 -1.58 9.27
N VAL A 191 -0.61 -1.90 10.46
CA VAL A 191 -0.24 -3.28 10.83
C VAL A 191 -1.48 -4.18 10.87
N ALA A 192 -2.58 -3.73 11.46
CA ALA A 192 -3.81 -4.51 11.56
C ALA A 192 -4.38 -4.84 10.17
N TRP A 193 -4.41 -3.89 9.23
CA TRP A 193 -4.85 -4.15 7.86
C TRP A 193 -3.96 -5.17 7.15
N ALA A 194 -2.63 -5.05 7.30
CA ALA A 194 -1.69 -5.98 6.72
C ALA A 194 -1.89 -7.41 7.27
N VAL A 195 -1.97 -7.57 8.60
CA VAL A 195 -2.06 -8.89 9.26
C VAL A 195 -3.45 -9.53 9.15
N VAL A 196 -4.53 -8.77 9.37
CA VAL A 196 -5.88 -9.34 9.49
C VAL A 196 -6.55 -9.49 8.14
N LEU A 197 -6.29 -8.60 7.19
CA LEU A 197 -6.97 -8.58 5.90
C LEU A 197 -6.04 -9.04 4.77
N PHE A 198 -4.95 -8.31 4.52
CA PHE A 198 -4.18 -8.48 3.29
C PHE A 198 -3.36 -9.77 3.27
N LEU A 199 -2.61 -10.10 4.32
CA LEU A 199 -1.80 -11.32 4.35
C LEU A 199 -2.67 -12.58 4.23
N PRO A 200 -3.78 -12.76 4.97
CA PRO A 200 -4.66 -13.91 4.80
C PRO A 200 -5.28 -13.99 3.40
N VAL A 201 -5.80 -12.87 2.89
CA VAL A 201 -6.43 -12.82 1.56
C VAL A 201 -5.42 -13.01 0.43
N SER A 202 -4.13 -12.71 0.65
CA SER A 202 -3.10 -12.84 -0.38
C SER A 202 -2.37 -14.18 -0.32
N ILE A 203 -2.15 -14.76 0.87
CA ILE A 203 -1.35 -15.98 1.05
C ILE A 203 -2.21 -17.25 1.03
N ILE A 204 -3.39 -17.23 1.65
CA ILE A 204 -4.26 -18.42 1.71
C ILE A 204 -4.86 -18.62 0.32
N PRO A 205 -4.67 -19.78 -0.34
CA PRO A 205 -5.20 -20.00 -1.69
C PRO A 205 -6.72 -19.78 -1.76
N MET A 206 -7.17 -18.80 -2.55
CA MET A 206 -8.59 -18.50 -2.76
C MET A 206 -8.88 -18.17 -4.23
N THR A 207 -10.07 -18.57 -4.67
CA THR A 207 -10.64 -18.25 -5.99
C THR A 207 -12.05 -17.67 -5.82
N SER A 208 -12.30 -16.48 -6.36
CA SER A 208 -13.62 -15.83 -6.28
C SER A 208 -13.93 -15.04 -7.54
N GLY A 209 -15.08 -15.33 -8.17
CA GLY A 209 -15.53 -14.64 -9.40
C GLY A 209 -14.53 -14.71 -10.55
N GLY A 210 -13.79 -15.83 -10.66
CA GLY A 210 -12.72 -16.05 -11.62
C GLY A 210 -11.36 -15.44 -11.24
N PHE A 211 -11.28 -14.60 -10.21
CA PHE A 211 -10.00 -14.07 -9.74
C PHE A 211 -9.32 -15.08 -8.82
N THR A 212 -8.07 -15.40 -9.14
CA THR A 212 -7.19 -16.25 -8.33
C THR A 212 -6.21 -15.35 -7.61
N ASN A 213 -6.16 -15.42 -6.28
CA ASN A 213 -5.23 -14.61 -5.50
C ASN A 213 -3.78 -15.11 -5.64
N ASP A 214 -2.84 -14.35 -5.07
CA ASP A 214 -1.41 -14.61 -5.24
C ASP A 214 -0.98 -15.96 -4.66
N GLY A 215 -1.47 -16.31 -3.47
CA GLY A 215 -1.20 -17.57 -2.81
C GLY A 215 -1.66 -18.77 -3.62
N ALA A 216 -2.85 -18.69 -4.24
CA ALA A 216 -3.33 -19.74 -5.13
C ALA A 216 -2.47 -19.85 -6.40
N LYS A 217 -2.06 -18.73 -7.01
CA LYS A 217 -1.15 -18.75 -8.17
C LYS A 217 0.22 -19.35 -7.80
N ILE A 218 0.81 -18.92 -6.68
CA ILE A 218 2.09 -19.45 -6.18
C ILE A 218 1.97 -20.94 -5.93
N TRP A 219 0.91 -21.39 -5.28
CA TRP A 219 0.70 -22.81 -4.97
C TRP A 219 0.55 -23.66 -6.24
N LEU A 220 -0.23 -23.20 -7.22
CA LEU A 220 -0.38 -23.86 -8.52
C LEU A 220 0.96 -23.97 -9.26
N LEU A 221 1.72 -22.87 -9.30
CA LEU A 221 3.04 -22.85 -9.94
C LEU A 221 4.02 -23.76 -9.18
N PHE A 222 4.05 -23.71 -7.85
CA PHE A 222 4.94 -24.52 -7.03
C PHE A 222 4.74 -26.02 -7.26
N LYS A 223 3.49 -26.48 -7.24
CA LYS A 223 3.16 -27.89 -7.52
C LYS A 223 3.51 -28.34 -8.94
N GLY A 224 3.68 -27.40 -9.87
CA GLY A 224 3.95 -27.72 -11.27
C GLY A 224 2.80 -28.45 -11.94
N GLU A 225 1.57 -28.25 -11.46
CA GLU A 225 0.37 -28.80 -12.10
C GLU A 225 0.27 -28.25 -13.53
N GLU A 226 -0.20 -29.08 -14.46
CA GLU A 226 -0.33 -28.72 -15.87
C GLU A 226 -1.17 -27.45 -16.04
N ARG A 227 -2.19 -27.28 -15.20
CA ARG A 227 -3.02 -26.08 -15.08
C ARG A 227 -2.21 -24.78 -14.94
N SER A 228 -1.09 -24.79 -14.21
CA SER A 228 -0.27 -23.59 -13.99
C SER A 228 0.36 -23.06 -15.29
N GLN A 229 0.46 -23.89 -16.33
CA GLN A 229 0.93 -23.49 -17.66
C GLN A 229 0.00 -22.47 -18.32
N TRP A 230 -1.30 -22.46 -17.98
CA TRP A 230 -2.24 -21.48 -18.49
C TRP A 230 -1.77 -20.04 -18.20
N TYR A 231 -1.33 -19.75 -16.97
CA TYR A 231 -0.82 -18.43 -16.61
C TYR A 231 0.48 -18.08 -17.34
N LEU A 232 1.37 -19.05 -17.55
CA LEU A 232 2.62 -18.83 -18.26
C LEU A 232 2.37 -18.52 -19.75
N HIS A 233 1.44 -19.24 -20.38
CA HIS A 233 1.01 -18.97 -21.75
C HIS A 233 0.33 -17.60 -21.86
N LEU A 234 -0.57 -17.25 -20.94
CA LEU A 234 -1.20 -15.94 -20.90
C LEU A 234 -0.15 -14.82 -20.80
N LEU A 235 0.78 -14.94 -19.87
CA LEU A 235 1.83 -13.96 -19.63
C LEU A 235 2.71 -13.76 -20.88
N LEU A 236 3.01 -14.85 -21.60
CA LEU A 236 3.82 -14.79 -22.82
C LEU A 236 3.07 -14.18 -24.00
N LEU A 237 1.86 -14.66 -24.29
CA LEU A 237 1.07 -14.15 -25.41
C LEU A 237 0.75 -12.67 -25.23
N THR A 238 0.36 -12.27 -24.01
CA THR A 238 0.16 -10.84 -23.71
C THR A 238 1.46 -10.06 -23.85
N SER A 239 2.62 -10.61 -23.47
CA SER A 239 3.92 -9.94 -23.66
C SER A 239 4.23 -9.64 -25.13
N TYR A 240 3.87 -10.55 -26.05
CA TYR A 240 4.05 -10.34 -27.48
C TYR A 240 3.15 -9.22 -28.00
N LEU A 241 1.88 -9.19 -27.58
CA LEU A 241 0.95 -8.11 -27.91
C LEU A 241 1.48 -6.74 -27.41
N TYR A 242 1.97 -6.68 -26.17
CA TYR A 242 2.59 -5.46 -25.64
C TYR A 242 3.88 -5.05 -26.35
N LYS A 243 4.65 -6.00 -26.91
CA LYS A 243 5.81 -5.72 -27.75
C LYS A 243 5.43 -5.22 -29.16
N GLY A 244 4.16 -5.37 -29.55
CA GLY A 244 3.63 -4.91 -30.84
C GLY A 244 3.52 -6.00 -31.91
N CYS A 245 3.61 -7.28 -31.49
CA CYS A 245 3.32 -8.44 -32.33
C CYS A 245 1.82 -8.47 -32.66
N PRO A 246 1.43 -8.40 -33.95
CA PRO A 246 0.03 -8.51 -34.35
C PRO A 246 -0.63 -9.78 -33.81
N PRO A 247 -1.94 -9.76 -33.47
CA PRO A 247 -2.65 -10.95 -33.00
C PRO A 247 -2.50 -12.15 -33.94
N ARG A 248 -2.54 -11.96 -35.26
CA ARG A 248 -2.37 -13.05 -36.25
C ARG A 248 -1.02 -13.78 -36.19
N GLU A 249 0.00 -13.17 -35.61
CA GLU A 249 1.35 -13.73 -35.47
C GLU A 249 1.57 -14.42 -34.11
N LEU A 250 0.56 -14.45 -33.24
CA LEU A 250 0.66 -15.20 -31.98
C LEU A 250 0.81 -16.70 -32.24
N ASP A 251 1.57 -17.36 -31.35
CA ASP A 251 1.75 -18.82 -31.39
C ASP A 251 0.42 -19.53 -31.11
N PHE A 252 -0.23 -19.98 -32.18
CA PHE A 252 -1.53 -20.65 -32.12
C PHE A 252 -1.49 -21.94 -31.29
N SER A 253 -0.36 -22.64 -31.24
CA SER A 253 -0.23 -23.85 -30.42
C SER A 253 -0.37 -23.55 -28.93
N ARG A 254 0.10 -22.37 -28.49
CA ARG A 254 -0.04 -21.91 -27.10
C ARG A 254 -1.46 -21.44 -26.82
N LEU A 255 -2.10 -20.78 -27.77
CA LEU A 255 -3.53 -20.42 -27.66
C LEU A 255 -4.39 -21.66 -27.48
N GLN A 256 -4.12 -22.73 -28.24
CA GLN A 256 -4.85 -23.99 -28.14
C GLN A 256 -4.60 -24.67 -26.79
N LYS A 257 -3.35 -24.74 -26.33
CA LYS A 257 -3.04 -25.22 -24.97
C LYS A 257 -3.76 -24.42 -23.89
N MET A 258 -3.84 -23.10 -24.01
CA MET A 258 -4.63 -22.30 -23.07
C MET A 258 -6.10 -22.65 -23.10
N GLN A 259 -6.66 -22.96 -24.27
CA GLN A 259 -8.06 -23.36 -24.40
C GLN A 259 -8.32 -24.69 -23.69
N ASP A 260 -7.40 -25.65 -23.85
CA ASP A 260 -7.50 -26.97 -23.23
C ASP A 260 -7.34 -26.90 -21.69
N LEU A 261 -6.52 -25.97 -21.20
CA LEU A 261 -6.24 -25.78 -19.77
C LEU A 261 -7.23 -24.85 -19.04
N ALA A 262 -8.12 -24.16 -19.76
CA ALA A 262 -9.02 -23.18 -19.16
C ALA A 262 -10.19 -23.84 -18.43
N GLU A 263 -10.21 -23.74 -17.09
CA GLU A 263 -11.24 -24.37 -16.25
C GLU A 263 -12.35 -23.39 -15.88
N SER A 264 -11.96 -22.20 -15.39
CA SER A 264 -12.88 -21.16 -14.94
C SER A 264 -13.49 -20.39 -16.11
N GLU A 265 -14.67 -19.80 -15.90
CA GLU A 265 -15.31 -18.98 -16.94
C GLU A 265 -14.48 -17.71 -17.26
N MET A 266 -13.67 -17.21 -16.32
CA MET A 266 -12.73 -16.11 -16.62
C MET A 266 -11.56 -16.57 -17.50
N GLU A 267 -10.97 -17.73 -17.25
CA GLU A 267 -9.89 -18.28 -18.08
C GLU A 267 -10.40 -18.57 -19.50
N LYS A 268 -11.59 -19.15 -19.62
CA LYS A 268 -12.27 -19.37 -20.91
C LYS A 268 -12.52 -18.05 -21.61
N PHE A 269 -13.05 -17.05 -20.90
CA PHE A 269 -13.26 -15.71 -21.45
C PHE A 269 -11.98 -15.10 -22.01
N ILE A 270 -10.90 -15.07 -21.23
CA ILE A 270 -9.63 -14.44 -21.62
C ILE A 270 -9.02 -15.20 -22.81
N THR A 271 -9.05 -16.53 -22.78
CA THR A 271 -8.54 -17.35 -23.88
C THR A 271 -9.34 -17.12 -25.15
N SER A 272 -10.67 -17.08 -25.06
CA SER A 272 -11.54 -16.79 -26.19
C SER A 272 -11.38 -15.37 -26.71
N ALA A 273 -11.07 -14.38 -25.87
CA ALA A 273 -10.75 -13.02 -26.32
C ALA A 273 -9.47 -13.00 -27.17
N LEU A 274 -8.41 -13.69 -26.74
CA LEU A 274 -7.19 -13.80 -27.54
C LEU A 274 -7.42 -14.58 -28.85
N MET A 275 -8.24 -15.63 -28.82
CA MET A 275 -8.64 -16.38 -30.02
C MET A 275 -9.49 -15.53 -30.97
N TYR A 276 -10.37 -14.68 -30.44
CA TYR A 276 -11.16 -13.73 -31.22
C TYR A 276 -10.24 -12.77 -31.96
N ASP A 277 -9.33 -12.10 -31.25
CA ASP A 277 -8.34 -11.19 -31.84
C ASP A 277 -7.46 -11.88 -32.89
N PHE A 278 -7.01 -13.10 -32.61
CA PHE A 278 -6.23 -13.91 -33.55
C PHE A 278 -7.02 -14.22 -34.83
N HIS A 279 -8.27 -14.65 -34.70
CA HIS A 279 -9.08 -15.06 -35.85
C HIS A 279 -9.61 -13.87 -36.66
N ILE A 280 -9.94 -12.76 -36.00
CA ILE A 280 -10.42 -11.55 -36.69
C ILE A 280 -9.30 -10.90 -37.50
N ASP A 281 -8.07 -10.84 -36.98
CA ASP A 281 -6.88 -10.32 -37.68
C ASP A 281 -6.40 -11.28 -38.81
N ASN A 282 -6.81 -12.55 -38.77
CA ASN A 282 -6.65 -13.52 -39.86
C ASN A 282 -7.85 -13.57 -40.83
N GLU A 283 -8.82 -12.65 -40.69
CA GLU A 283 -10.06 -12.62 -41.49
C GLU A 283 -10.89 -13.92 -41.44
N ASN A 284 -10.67 -14.77 -40.43
CA ASN A 284 -11.42 -16.01 -40.23
C ASN A 284 -12.67 -15.74 -39.39
N LEU A 285 -13.64 -15.09 -40.02
CA LEU A 285 -14.85 -14.58 -39.37
C LEU A 285 -15.68 -15.69 -38.68
N THR A 286 -15.68 -16.90 -39.22
CA THR A 286 -16.43 -18.02 -38.61
C THR A 286 -15.83 -18.45 -37.28
N LYS A 287 -14.49 -18.57 -37.20
CA LYS A 287 -13.82 -18.89 -35.94
C LYS A 287 -13.83 -17.71 -34.97
N ALA A 288 -13.73 -16.49 -35.47
CA ALA A 288 -13.89 -15.28 -34.64
C ALA A 288 -15.28 -15.24 -33.99
N ALA A 289 -16.35 -15.49 -34.74
CA ALA A 289 -17.70 -15.58 -34.20
C ALA A 289 -17.84 -16.66 -33.11
N ALA A 290 -17.26 -17.85 -33.32
CA ALA A 290 -17.29 -18.93 -32.33
C ALA A 290 -16.54 -18.56 -31.02
N ALA A 291 -15.43 -17.84 -31.15
CA ALA A 291 -14.69 -17.34 -29.99
C ALA A 291 -15.51 -16.28 -29.23
N LEU A 292 -16.14 -15.34 -29.96
CA LEU A 292 -17.02 -14.33 -29.39
C LEU A 292 -18.25 -14.94 -28.67
N ASP A 293 -18.87 -15.96 -29.27
CA ASP A 293 -19.97 -16.72 -28.63
C ASP A 293 -19.51 -17.32 -27.30
N THR A 294 -18.28 -17.83 -27.23
CA THR A 294 -17.71 -18.41 -26.01
C THR A 294 -17.46 -17.32 -24.94
N MET A 295 -17.02 -16.13 -25.34
CA MET A 295 -16.90 -14.98 -24.43
C MET A 295 -18.26 -14.59 -23.85
N LEU A 296 -19.29 -14.48 -24.68
CA LEU A 296 -20.65 -14.13 -24.27
C LEU A 296 -21.25 -15.19 -23.34
N LEU A 297 -21.06 -16.47 -23.65
CA LEU A 297 -21.50 -17.60 -22.81
C LEU A 297 -20.85 -17.56 -21.42
N SER A 298 -19.54 -17.26 -21.37
CA SER A 298 -18.81 -17.14 -20.11
C SER A 298 -19.38 -16.02 -19.24
N VAL A 299 -19.70 -14.87 -19.86
CA VAL A 299 -20.35 -13.73 -19.19
C VAL A 299 -21.77 -14.07 -18.72
N GLN A 300 -22.52 -14.87 -19.48
CA GLN A 300 -23.85 -15.31 -19.10
C GLN A 300 -23.81 -16.22 -17.86
N LYS A 301 -22.87 -17.18 -17.82
CA LYS A 301 -22.67 -18.08 -16.68
C LYS A 301 -22.14 -17.36 -15.46
N GLU A 302 -21.21 -16.42 -15.65
CA GLU A 302 -20.62 -15.63 -14.57
C GLU A 302 -20.71 -14.11 -14.84
N PRO A 303 -21.88 -13.49 -14.54
CA PRO A 303 -22.08 -12.06 -14.78
C PRO A 303 -21.15 -11.13 -13.96
N GLN A 304 -20.42 -11.68 -12.99
CA GLN A 304 -19.43 -10.96 -12.19
C GLN A 304 -18.06 -10.80 -12.86
N ILE A 305 -17.80 -11.44 -14.00
CA ILE A 305 -16.53 -11.29 -14.73
C ILE A 305 -16.27 -9.79 -14.96
N VAL A 306 -15.14 -9.30 -14.46
CA VAL A 306 -14.87 -7.85 -14.40
C VAL A 306 -14.63 -7.25 -15.79
N VAL A 307 -14.13 -8.08 -16.71
CA VAL A 307 -13.89 -7.76 -18.14
C VAL A 307 -15.13 -7.99 -19.02
N SER A 308 -16.29 -8.35 -18.45
CA SER A 308 -17.48 -8.71 -19.22
C SER A 308 -17.94 -7.66 -20.25
N PRO A 309 -17.77 -6.34 -20.04
CA PRO A 309 -18.21 -5.36 -21.03
C PRO A 309 -17.41 -5.44 -22.34
N LEU A 310 -16.21 -6.03 -22.34
CA LEU A 310 -15.41 -6.20 -23.56
C LEU A 310 -16.14 -7.10 -24.57
N ALA A 311 -16.79 -8.16 -24.09
CA ALA A 311 -17.59 -9.05 -24.93
C ALA A 311 -18.72 -8.31 -25.66
N PHE A 312 -19.38 -7.39 -24.97
CA PHE A 312 -20.47 -6.61 -25.54
C PHE A 312 -19.98 -5.56 -26.53
N VAL A 313 -18.81 -4.95 -26.27
CA VAL A 313 -18.16 -4.04 -27.20
C VAL A 313 -17.79 -4.76 -28.50
N GLU A 314 -17.12 -5.92 -28.39
CA GLU A 314 -16.75 -6.71 -29.57
C GLU A 314 -17.97 -7.29 -30.30
N ALA A 315 -19.04 -7.66 -29.59
CA ALA A 315 -20.29 -8.08 -30.21
C ALA A 315 -20.98 -6.95 -30.98
N ALA A 316 -21.01 -5.74 -30.41
CA ALA A 316 -21.55 -4.57 -31.11
C ALA A 316 -20.76 -4.25 -32.38
N TYR A 317 -19.43 -4.32 -32.30
CA TYR A 317 -18.57 -4.14 -33.47
C TYR A 317 -18.79 -5.24 -34.52
N TYR A 318 -18.80 -6.51 -34.11
CA TYR A 318 -18.98 -7.64 -35.02
C TYR A 318 -20.34 -7.55 -35.74
N GLU A 319 -21.42 -7.29 -35.02
CA GLU A 319 -22.76 -7.18 -35.61
C GLU A 319 -22.87 -5.98 -36.57
N SER A 320 -22.29 -4.83 -36.21
CA SER A 320 -22.37 -3.63 -37.06
C SER A 320 -21.48 -3.71 -38.30
N GLN A 321 -20.24 -4.18 -38.15
CA GLN A 321 -19.26 -4.13 -39.23
C GLN A 321 -19.29 -5.36 -40.13
N ILE A 322 -19.50 -6.54 -39.55
CA ILE A 322 -19.42 -7.81 -40.27
C ILE A 322 -20.81 -8.28 -40.69
N ASN A 323 -21.76 -8.38 -39.75
CA ASN A 323 -23.11 -8.85 -40.07
C ASN A 323 -24.02 -7.75 -40.66
N LYS A 324 -23.61 -6.47 -40.58
CA LYS A 324 -24.39 -5.30 -41.00
C LYS A 324 -25.78 -5.24 -40.35
N ASN A 325 -25.88 -5.67 -39.10
CA ASN A 325 -27.11 -5.70 -38.32
C ASN A 325 -27.11 -4.59 -37.26
N ALA A 326 -27.64 -3.43 -37.63
CA ALA A 326 -27.68 -2.24 -36.78
C ALA A 326 -28.46 -2.44 -35.48
N GLU A 327 -29.64 -3.09 -35.54
CA GLU A 327 -30.50 -3.29 -34.37
C GLU A 327 -29.83 -4.14 -33.29
N THR A 328 -29.22 -5.26 -33.70
CA THR A 328 -28.53 -6.17 -32.77
C THR A 328 -27.26 -5.51 -32.22
N ALA A 329 -26.52 -4.80 -33.08
CA ALA A 329 -25.33 -4.06 -32.67
C ALA A 329 -25.65 -2.97 -31.62
N ARG A 330 -26.75 -2.22 -31.79
CA ARG A 330 -27.22 -1.19 -30.84
C ARG A 330 -27.58 -1.81 -29.49
N ALA A 331 -28.27 -2.96 -29.50
CA ALA A 331 -28.61 -3.66 -28.27
C ALA A 331 -27.36 -4.10 -27.48
N TRP A 332 -26.31 -4.56 -28.16
CA TRP A 332 -25.02 -4.88 -27.53
C TRP A 332 -24.30 -3.65 -26.99
N LEU A 333 -24.29 -2.56 -27.75
CA LEU A 333 -23.68 -1.30 -27.33
C LEU A 333 -24.35 -0.74 -26.06
N ASP A 334 -25.68 -0.78 -25.97
CA ASP A 334 -26.43 -0.36 -24.78
C ASP A 334 -26.06 -1.17 -23.54
N LEU A 335 -25.87 -2.49 -23.70
CA LEU A 335 -25.38 -3.37 -22.63
C LEU A 335 -23.95 -3.00 -22.22
N ALA A 336 -23.07 -2.77 -23.19
CA ALA A 336 -21.70 -2.34 -22.95
C ALA A 336 -21.64 -1.03 -22.16
N GLN A 337 -22.35 0.01 -22.59
CA GLN A 337 -22.37 1.32 -21.93
C GLN A 337 -22.96 1.26 -20.51
N LYS A 338 -24.02 0.47 -20.31
CA LYS A 338 -24.65 0.29 -18.99
C LYS A 338 -23.73 -0.42 -18.00
N ASP A 339 -23.00 -1.44 -18.44
CA ASP A 339 -22.09 -2.18 -17.57
C ASP A 339 -20.73 -1.48 -17.42
N HIS A 340 -20.27 -0.72 -18.42
CA HIS A 340 -19.09 0.15 -18.32
C HIS A 340 -19.24 1.16 -17.17
N LYS A 341 -20.40 1.82 -17.05
CA LYS A 341 -20.73 2.72 -15.91
C LYS A 341 -20.70 2.04 -14.54
N ARG A 342 -20.77 0.71 -14.48
CA ARG A 342 -20.87 -0.06 -13.22
C ARG A 342 -19.62 -0.88 -12.89
N LYS A 343 -18.74 -1.21 -13.85
CA LYS A 343 -17.72 -2.25 -13.65
C LYS A 343 -16.36 -2.08 -14.32
N SER A 344 -16.21 -1.40 -15.46
CA SER A 344 -15.02 -1.69 -16.28
C SER A 344 -13.89 -0.68 -16.14
N MET A 345 -12.80 -1.12 -15.51
CA MET A 345 -11.46 -0.56 -15.72
C MET A 345 -10.77 -1.12 -16.97
N PHE A 346 -11.24 -2.26 -17.44
CA PHE A 346 -10.51 -3.15 -18.34
C PHE A 346 -10.99 -3.06 -19.79
N VAL A 347 -12.03 -2.26 -20.05
CA VAL A 347 -12.45 -1.91 -21.39
C VAL A 347 -11.89 -0.53 -21.69
N PRO A 348 -10.95 -0.42 -22.64
CA PRO A 348 -10.45 0.87 -23.07
C PRO A 348 -11.55 1.72 -23.71
N MET A 349 -11.48 3.05 -23.50
CA MET A 349 -12.52 3.97 -23.99
C MET A 349 -12.54 4.04 -25.51
N GLU A 350 -11.39 3.91 -26.15
CA GLU A 350 -11.25 3.88 -27.60
C GLU A 350 -11.98 2.68 -28.22
N SER A 351 -11.93 1.49 -27.61
CA SER A 351 -12.66 0.31 -28.10
C SER A 351 -14.18 0.49 -27.99
N LEU A 352 -14.65 1.12 -26.90
CA LEU A 352 -16.08 1.46 -26.74
C LEU A 352 -16.54 2.48 -27.78
N TRP A 353 -15.76 3.54 -28.01
CA TRP A 353 -16.08 4.55 -29.02
C TRP A 353 -15.96 4.01 -30.45
N ARG A 354 -15.02 3.11 -30.73
CA ARG A 354 -14.95 2.37 -32.01
C ARG A 354 -16.24 1.60 -32.25
N ALA A 355 -16.71 0.83 -31.26
CA ALA A 355 -17.96 0.10 -31.40
C ALA A 355 -19.14 1.05 -31.62
N GLU A 356 -19.23 2.15 -30.86
CA GLU A 356 -20.26 3.19 -31.04
C GLU A 356 -20.25 3.79 -32.45
N ALA A 357 -19.07 4.15 -32.98
CA ALA A 357 -18.91 4.63 -34.35
C ALA A 357 -19.36 3.58 -35.37
N GLY A 358 -18.99 2.32 -35.15
CA GLY A 358 -19.42 1.21 -36.00
C GLY A 358 -20.94 1.04 -36.05
N VAL A 359 -21.62 1.11 -34.90
CA VAL A 359 -23.10 1.00 -34.87
C VAL A 359 -23.76 2.21 -35.53
N LEU A 360 -23.28 3.43 -35.28
CA LEU A 360 -23.79 4.65 -35.94
C LEU A 360 -23.64 4.57 -37.46
N MET A 361 -22.52 4.04 -37.94
CA MET A 361 -22.29 3.83 -39.37
C MET A 361 -23.28 2.81 -39.95
N ALA A 362 -23.59 1.72 -39.23
CA ALA A 362 -24.58 0.73 -39.65
C ALA A 362 -26.02 1.29 -39.66
N GLU A 363 -26.30 2.33 -38.88
CA GLU A 363 -27.57 3.06 -38.87
C GLU A 363 -27.67 4.15 -39.95
N GLY A 364 -26.59 4.42 -40.68
CA GLY A 364 -26.52 5.48 -41.69
C GLY A 364 -26.22 6.87 -41.12
N GLU A 365 -25.87 7.00 -39.85
CA GLU A 365 -25.48 8.27 -39.22
C GLU A 365 -23.99 8.59 -39.45
N PHE A 366 -23.58 8.71 -40.72
CA PHE A 366 -22.16 8.80 -41.10
C PHE A 366 -21.41 9.98 -40.49
N ALA A 367 -22.05 11.15 -40.34
CA ALA A 367 -21.41 12.32 -39.73
C ALA A 367 -21.09 12.10 -38.24
N THR A 368 -22.05 11.57 -37.47
CA THR A 368 -21.87 11.24 -36.05
C THR A 368 -20.87 10.10 -35.87
N ALA A 369 -20.91 9.10 -36.74
CA ALA A 369 -19.97 7.98 -36.74
C ALA A 369 -18.53 8.47 -36.96
N HIS A 370 -18.32 9.37 -37.93
CA HIS A 370 -17.03 9.99 -38.19
C HIS A 370 -16.50 10.79 -36.98
N GLU A 371 -17.34 11.63 -36.38
CA GLU A 371 -16.98 12.39 -35.16
C GLU A 371 -16.54 11.43 -34.06
N LYS A 372 -17.33 10.38 -33.81
CA LYS A 372 -17.04 9.38 -32.77
C LYS A 372 -15.77 8.58 -33.03
N ALA A 373 -15.52 8.16 -34.27
CA ALA A 373 -14.28 7.46 -34.65
C ALA A 373 -13.05 8.37 -34.49
N THR A 374 -13.20 9.66 -34.78
CA THR A 374 -12.14 10.65 -34.55
C THR A 374 -11.88 10.86 -33.06
N GLU A 375 -12.92 10.88 -32.21
CA GLU A 375 -12.74 10.89 -30.75
C GLU A 375 -11.94 9.67 -30.27
N ALA A 376 -12.24 8.47 -30.80
CA ALA A 376 -11.51 7.24 -30.49
C ALA A 376 -10.02 7.32 -30.87
N LEU A 377 -9.70 7.89 -32.04
CA LEU A 377 -8.32 8.08 -32.47
C LEU A 377 -7.52 8.97 -31.50
N THR A 378 -8.14 9.98 -30.90
CA THR A 378 -7.43 10.85 -29.93
C THR A 378 -7.05 10.13 -28.64
N GLU A 379 -7.74 9.03 -28.30
CA GLU A 379 -7.50 8.28 -27.06
C GLU A 379 -6.60 7.06 -27.27
N ILE A 380 -6.37 6.63 -28.52
CA ILE A 380 -5.67 5.38 -28.85
C ILE A 380 -4.26 5.27 -28.24
N GLU A 381 -3.57 6.40 -28.06
CA GLU A 381 -2.23 6.43 -27.45
C GLU A 381 -2.23 6.04 -25.97
N SER A 382 -3.38 6.10 -25.28
CA SER A 382 -3.50 5.72 -23.87
C SER A 382 -3.52 4.20 -23.68
N ASN A 383 -3.78 3.43 -24.73
CA ASN A 383 -3.77 1.97 -24.70
C ASN A 383 -2.33 1.46 -24.62
N ALA A 384 -1.97 0.73 -23.57
CA ALA A 384 -0.62 0.21 -23.42
C ALA A 384 -0.28 -0.95 -24.38
N ASN A 385 -1.29 -1.67 -24.90
CA ASN A 385 -1.11 -2.78 -25.83
C ASN A 385 -0.74 -2.26 -27.23
N ARG A 386 0.55 -2.33 -27.60
CA ARG A 386 1.05 -1.81 -28.88
C ARG A 386 0.42 -2.50 -30.10
N ALA A 387 0.18 -3.81 -30.02
CA ALA A 387 -0.45 -4.56 -31.10
C ALA A 387 -1.93 -4.20 -31.23
N GLY A 388 -2.64 -4.17 -30.09
CA GLY A 388 -4.02 -3.71 -30.01
C GLY A 388 -4.19 -2.31 -30.58
N ARG A 389 -3.28 -1.37 -30.28
CA ARG A 389 -3.29 -0.02 -30.88
C ARG A 389 -3.21 -0.03 -32.40
N LYS A 390 -2.35 -0.87 -33.00
CA LYS A 390 -2.24 -0.95 -34.46
C LYS A 390 -3.53 -1.49 -35.08
N LEU A 391 -4.12 -2.49 -34.44
CA LEU A 391 -5.37 -3.10 -34.89
C LEU A 391 -6.55 -2.11 -34.78
N GLU A 392 -6.68 -1.47 -33.62
CA GLU A 392 -7.69 -0.42 -33.36
C GLU A 392 -7.55 0.76 -34.33
N LEU A 393 -6.31 1.17 -34.64
CA LEU A 393 -6.04 2.22 -35.61
C LEU A 393 -6.59 1.84 -36.99
N SER A 394 -6.31 0.62 -37.45
CA SER A 394 -6.80 0.12 -38.74
C SER A 394 -8.34 0.06 -38.79
N TYR A 395 -8.99 -0.35 -37.70
CA TYR A 395 -10.45 -0.35 -37.63
C TYR A 395 -11.05 1.06 -37.70
N LEU A 396 -10.46 2.02 -36.98
CA LEU A 396 -10.91 3.40 -36.97
C LEU A 396 -10.69 4.10 -38.31
N GLU A 397 -9.52 3.91 -38.93
CA GLU A 397 -9.21 4.42 -40.27
C GLU A 397 -10.21 3.89 -41.31
N ASN A 398 -10.57 2.61 -41.23
CA ASN A 398 -11.56 2.00 -42.12
C ASN A 398 -12.97 2.60 -41.92
N ILE A 399 -13.42 2.78 -40.67
CA ILE A 399 -14.71 3.43 -40.36
C ILE A 399 -14.72 4.87 -40.90
N ILE A 400 -13.65 5.63 -40.68
CA ILE A 400 -13.53 7.02 -41.13
C ILE A 400 -13.57 7.09 -42.66
N ALA A 401 -12.82 6.24 -43.35
CA ALA A 401 -12.80 6.18 -44.80
C ALA A 401 -14.20 5.86 -45.37
N GLN A 402 -14.92 4.90 -44.77
CA GLN A 402 -16.29 4.57 -45.17
C GLN A 402 -17.27 5.74 -44.92
N CYS A 403 -17.14 6.44 -43.79
CA CYS A 403 -17.99 7.61 -43.52
C CYS A 403 -17.72 8.74 -44.53
N LEU A 404 -16.45 9.06 -44.80
CA LEU A 404 -16.07 10.10 -45.76
C LEU A 404 -16.54 9.79 -47.18
N ALA A 405 -16.58 8.52 -47.57
CA ALA A 405 -17.10 8.10 -48.87
C ALA A 405 -18.62 8.34 -49.03
N GLN A 406 -19.36 8.51 -47.93
CA GLN A 406 -20.81 8.74 -47.93
C GLN A 406 -21.19 10.21 -47.68
N LEU A 407 -20.21 11.08 -47.43
CA LEU A 407 -20.42 12.49 -47.11
C LEU A 407 -19.94 13.36 -48.26
N ASP A 408 -20.82 14.21 -48.78
CA ASP A 408 -20.51 15.13 -49.90
C ASP A 408 -19.55 16.26 -49.49
N GLU A 409 -19.47 16.57 -48.19
CA GLU A 409 -18.55 17.55 -47.61
C GLU A 409 -17.77 16.91 -46.45
N THR A 410 -16.46 17.17 -46.37
CA THR A 410 -15.66 16.78 -45.20
C THR A 410 -16.22 17.46 -43.95
N PRO A 411 -16.72 16.71 -42.94
CA PRO A 411 -17.28 17.32 -41.74
C PRO A 411 -16.26 18.24 -41.10
N SER A 412 -16.67 19.46 -40.73
CA SER A 412 -15.80 20.33 -39.94
C SER A 412 -15.48 19.59 -38.64
N ILE A 413 -14.22 19.19 -38.46
CA ILE A 413 -13.77 18.67 -37.18
C ILE A 413 -13.96 19.82 -36.20
N LYS A 414 -15.02 19.74 -35.37
CA LYS A 414 -14.98 20.46 -34.10
C LYS A 414 -13.79 19.85 -33.40
N THR A 415 -12.64 20.52 -33.45
CA THR A 415 -11.56 20.26 -32.51
C THR A 415 -12.23 20.33 -31.16
N VAL A 416 -12.56 19.18 -30.59
CA VAL A 416 -13.12 19.07 -29.26
C VAL A 416 -11.99 19.56 -28.39
N ASN A 417 -12.00 20.86 -28.11
CA ASN A 417 -11.08 21.52 -27.23
C ASN A 417 -11.48 21.09 -25.81
N ARG A 418 -11.22 19.80 -25.51
CA ARG A 418 -11.48 19.13 -24.22
C ARG A 418 -10.62 19.75 -23.11
N ASN A 419 -9.72 20.66 -23.45
CA ASN A 419 -8.75 21.26 -22.54
C ASN A 419 -9.31 22.21 -21.48
N TRP A 420 -10.63 22.49 -21.41
CA TRP A 420 -11.15 23.30 -20.31
C TRP A 420 -12.16 22.61 -19.40
N ARG A 421 -13.18 21.89 -19.90
CA ARG A 421 -14.18 21.23 -19.02
C ARG A 421 -13.65 19.99 -18.33
N THR A 422 -12.94 19.12 -19.06
CA THR A 422 -12.25 17.96 -18.48
C THR A 422 -11.09 18.42 -17.63
N THR A 423 -10.32 19.43 -18.04
CA THR A 423 -9.24 19.99 -17.22
C THR A 423 -9.75 20.68 -15.96
N TRP A 424 -10.98 21.23 -15.95
CA TRP A 424 -11.60 21.82 -14.76
C TRP A 424 -12.25 20.79 -13.82
N ALA A 425 -12.84 19.72 -14.37
CA ALA A 425 -13.38 18.60 -13.59
C ALA A 425 -12.27 17.68 -13.06
N ILE A 426 -11.26 17.42 -13.89
CA ILE A 426 -9.99 16.81 -13.52
C ILE A 426 -9.33 17.74 -12.52
N SER A 427 -9.11 19.04 -12.74
CA SER A 427 -8.49 19.89 -11.71
C SER A 427 -9.29 19.98 -10.41
N LYS A 428 -10.63 19.94 -10.41
CA LYS A 428 -11.41 19.87 -9.15
C LYS A 428 -11.22 18.54 -8.41
N ASN A 429 -11.22 17.42 -9.13
CA ASN A 429 -11.00 16.10 -8.53
C ASN A 429 -9.51 15.84 -8.26
N LEU A 430 -8.61 16.39 -9.06
CA LEU A 430 -7.16 16.36 -8.93
C LEU A 430 -6.79 17.21 -7.74
N VAL A 431 -7.30 18.45 -7.58
CA VAL A 431 -7.10 19.25 -6.36
C VAL A 431 -7.65 18.53 -5.14
N LYS A 432 -8.82 17.89 -5.20
CA LYS A 432 -9.36 17.12 -4.06
C LYS A 432 -8.58 15.84 -3.77
N ILE A 433 -8.06 15.16 -4.79
CA ILE A 433 -7.37 13.86 -4.64
C ILE A 433 -5.87 14.05 -4.46
N THR A 434 -5.23 15.09 -5.02
CA THR A 434 -3.86 15.52 -4.70
C THR A 434 -3.83 16.24 -3.36
N ALA A 435 -4.88 16.94 -2.94
CA ALA A 435 -4.99 17.40 -1.55
C ALA A 435 -5.35 16.26 -0.58
N VAL A 436 -5.70 15.07 -1.04
CA VAL A 436 -5.85 13.89 -0.16
C VAL A 436 -4.58 13.03 -0.24
N PHE A 437 -4.17 12.54 -1.42
CA PHE A 437 -2.94 11.76 -1.64
C PHE A 437 -1.64 12.53 -1.47
N GLY A 438 -1.58 13.78 -1.93
CA GLY A 438 -0.47 14.67 -1.63
C GLY A 438 -0.43 14.96 -0.14
N SER A 439 -1.57 15.14 0.53
CA SER A 439 -1.62 15.21 2.00
C SER A 439 -1.29 13.89 2.66
N ILE A 440 -1.49 12.73 2.03
CA ILE A 440 -1.13 11.42 2.58
C ILE A 440 0.38 11.21 2.50
N VAL A 441 0.96 11.45 1.34
CA VAL A 441 2.41 11.38 1.13
C VAL A 441 3.09 12.46 1.95
N LEU A 442 2.55 13.68 1.99
CA LEU A 442 3.03 14.80 2.80
C LEU A 442 2.79 14.58 4.29
N VAL A 443 1.68 14.00 4.75
CA VAL A 443 1.50 13.64 6.17
C VAL A 443 2.42 12.49 6.52
N THR A 444 2.64 11.51 5.64
CA THR A 444 3.58 10.42 5.91
C THR A 444 5.04 10.89 5.86
N LEU A 445 5.38 11.82 4.95
CA LEU A 445 6.69 12.49 4.91
C LEU A 445 6.83 13.45 6.08
N CYS A 446 5.83 14.26 6.43
CA CYS A 446 5.86 15.19 7.55
C CYS A 446 5.86 14.43 8.86
N LEU A 447 5.20 13.28 8.96
CA LEU A 447 5.27 12.38 10.12
C LEU A 447 6.64 11.72 10.16
N MET A 448 7.17 11.18 9.05
CA MET A 448 8.56 10.73 9.02
C MET A 448 9.50 11.86 9.41
N ILE A 449 9.34 13.07 8.88
CA ILE A 449 10.17 14.24 9.17
C ILE A 449 10.00 14.64 10.63
N LEU A 450 8.80 14.71 11.20
CA LEU A 450 8.56 15.05 12.61
C LEU A 450 9.14 14.00 13.57
N ILE A 451 8.96 12.72 13.25
CA ILE A 451 9.56 11.58 13.94
C ILE A 451 11.09 11.62 13.81
N ILE A 452 11.58 12.08 12.67
CA ILE A 452 13.01 12.27 12.41
C ILE A 452 13.51 13.56 13.08
N THR A 453 12.74 14.65 13.26
CA THR A 453 13.31 15.95 13.67
C THR A 453 13.78 15.94 15.12
N GLY A 454 12.93 15.53 16.09
CA GLY A 454 13.35 15.42 17.49
C GLY A 454 14.40 14.33 17.72
N PHE A 455 14.15 13.15 17.16
CA PHE A 455 15.07 12.01 17.23
C PHE A 455 16.41 12.26 16.52
N ARG A 456 16.43 13.09 15.45
CA ARG A 456 17.66 13.48 14.74
C ARG A 456 18.55 14.32 15.64
N TYR A 457 18.02 15.28 16.38
CA TYR A 457 18.85 16.09 17.28
C TYR A 457 19.46 15.20 18.36
N SER A 458 18.68 14.30 18.97
CA SER A 458 19.18 13.30 19.93
C SER A 458 20.25 12.37 19.34
N MET A 459 20.03 11.82 18.14
CA MET A 459 20.97 10.86 17.51
C MET A 459 22.22 11.52 16.94
N VAL A 460 22.11 12.71 16.34
CA VAL A 460 23.25 13.43 15.78
C VAL A 460 24.11 14.00 16.90
N GLY A 461 23.50 14.52 17.97
CA GLY A 461 24.25 14.93 19.16
C GLY A 461 24.99 13.76 19.78
N PHE A 462 24.32 12.61 19.98
CA PHE A 462 24.93 11.41 20.56
C PHE A 462 26.07 10.86 19.68
N TYR A 463 25.95 10.97 18.35
CA TYR A 463 27.03 10.63 17.44
C TYR A 463 28.29 11.49 17.66
N TYR A 464 28.13 12.80 17.95
CA TYR A 464 29.25 13.68 18.26
C TYR A 464 29.83 13.41 19.65
N GLU A 465 29.01 13.04 20.63
CA GLU A 465 29.48 12.54 21.94
C GLU A 465 30.36 11.30 21.78
N LEU A 466 29.93 10.32 20.97
CA LEU A 466 30.75 9.12 20.66
C LEU A 466 32.07 9.45 19.94
N LYS A 467 32.15 10.60 19.28
CA LYS A 467 33.37 11.11 18.65
C LYS A 467 34.24 11.94 19.60
N GLY A 468 33.76 12.19 20.83
CA GLY A 468 34.41 13.06 21.81
C GLY A 468 34.28 14.55 21.50
N ASP A 469 33.35 14.95 20.63
CA ASP A 469 33.11 16.35 20.25
C ASP A 469 31.88 16.90 21.00
N ASP A 470 32.03 17.07 22.32
CA ASP A 470 30.96 17.53 23.20
C ASP A 470 30.47 18.95 22.85
N SER A 471 31.33 19.79 22.25
CA SER A 471 30.93 21.13 21.79
C SER A 471 29.92 21.07 20.64
N ARG A 472 30.13 20.18 19.65
CA ARG A 472 29.15 19.98 18.57
C ARG A 472 27.91 19.26 19.06
N ALA A 473 28.04 18.30 19.97
CA ALA A 473 26.88 17.62 20.55
C ALA A 473 25.95 18.63 21.24
N LEU A 474 26.52 19.50 22.07
CA LEU A 474 25.80 20.57 22.77
C LEU A 474 25.07 21.49 21.80
N GLN A 475 25.75 21.97 20.75
CA GLN A 475 25.13 22.85 19.75
C GLN A 475 23.92 22.19 19.09
N ILE A 476 24.02 20.91 18.72
CA ILE A 476 22.94 20.17 18.06
C ILE A 476 21.74 20.00 19.02
N TYR A 477 22.00 19.79 20.30
CA TYR A 477 20.95 19.69 21.30
C TYR A 477 20.26 21.03 21.56
N GLU A 478 21.01 22.12 21.71
CA GLU A 478 20.46 23.48 21.86
C GLU A 478 19.60 23.89 20.65
N GLU A 479 20.05 23.58 19.43
CA GLU A 479 19.27 23.78 18.20
C GLU A 479 17.95 22.99 18.23
N GLY A 480 17.99 21.75 18.73
CA GLY A 480 16.81 20.92 18.88
C GLY A 480 15.83 21.48 19.92
N LEU A 481 16.32 21.88 21.08
CA LEU A 481 15.52 22.46 22.16
C LEU A 481 14.86 23.78 21.74
N ALA A 482 15.56 24.61 20.94
CA ALA A 482 15.01 25.86 20.42
C ALA A 482 13.97 25.68 19.30
N SER A 483 14.04 24.57 18.55
CA SER A 483 13.23 24.34 17.36
C SER A 483 11.95 23.54 17.61
N LEU A 484 11.77 22.98 18.81
CA LEU A 484 10.69 22.07 19.15
C LEU A 484 9.74 22.71 20.17
N ASP A 485 8.44 22.77 19.85
CA ASP A 485 7.40 23.24 20.77
C ASP A 485 7.22 22.31 21.99
N ASN A 486 7.61 21.04 21.86
CA ASN A 486 7.59 20.05 22.94
C ASN A 486 8.75 19.05 22.76
N PRO A 487 9.95 19.35 23.30
CA PRO A 487 11.11 18.49 23.15
C PRO A 487 10.95 17.14 23.87
N ASP A 488 11.53 16.08 23.30
CA ASP A 488 11.50 14.73 23.89
C ASP A 488 12.40 14.63 25.13
N PHE A 489 12.05 13.79 26.10
CA PHE A 489 12.83 13.58 27.33
C PHE A 489 14.27 13.12 27.02
N ASN A 490 14.48 12.39 25.91
CA ASN A 490 15.82 11.97 25.47
C ASN A 490 16.70 13.17 25.11
N LEU A 491 16.12 14.21 24.52
CA LEU A 491 16.86 15.41 24.15
C LEU A 491 17.30 16.18 25.39
N PHE A 492 16.39 16.38 26.36
CA PHE A 492 16.73 16.96 27.65
C PHE A 492 17.77 16.12 28.41
N ASN A 493 17.58 14.79 28.49
CA ASN A 493 18.50 13.92 29.20
C ASN A 493 19.92 13.95 28.60
N ASN A 494 20.04 13.87 27.27
CA ASN A 494 21.35 13.87 26.63
C ASN A 494 22.01 15.25 26.67
N HIS A 495 21.23 16.33 26.53
CA HIS A 495 21.74 17.68 26.72
C HIS A 495 22.27 17.89 28.14
N GLY A 496 21.49 17.49 29.15
CA GLY A 496 21.88 17.52 30.55
C GLY A 496 23.12 16.68 30.86
N GLU A 497 23.29 15.53 30.20
CA GLU A 497 24.48 14.68 30.37
C GLU A 497 25.76 15.35 29.84
N VAL A 498 25.69 15.99 28.66
CA VAL A 498 26.81 16.77 28.12
C VAL A 498 27.13 17.97 29.03
N LEU A 499 26.10 18.66 29.52
CA LEU A 499 26.26 19.77 30.47
C LEU A 499 26.88 19.33 31.79
N LEU A 500 26.48 18.15 32.29
CA LEU A 500 27.07 17.53 33.48
C LEU A 500 28.57 17.27 33.29
N ARG A 501 28.97 16.68 32.15
CA ARG A 501 30.40 16.47 31.81
C ARG A 501 31.18 17.78 31.72
N GLN A 502 30.53 18.89 31.37
CA GLN A 502 31.12 20.23 31.34
C GLN A 502 31.09 20.96 32.69
N GLY A 503 30.53 20.35 33.75
CA GLY A 503 30.38 20.98 35.07
C GLY A 503 29.30 22.07 35.14
N ARG A 504 28.43 22.17 34.13
CA ARG A 504 27.32 23.14 34.06
C ARG A 504 26.11 22.64 34.84
N PHE A 505 26.28 22.49 36.16
CA PHE A 505 25.34 21.79 37.03
C PHE A 505 23.94 22.40 37.07
N VAL A 506 23.80 23.73 37.07
CA VAL A 506 22.48 24.40 37.14
C VAL A 506 21.63 24.10 35.91
N GLU A 507 22.23 24.22 34.72
CA GLU A 507 21.54 23.97 33.45
C GLU A 507 21.23 22.48 33.29
N ALA A 508 22.15 21.59 33.69
CA ALA A 508 21.90 20.16 33.69
C ALA A 508 20.77 19.76 34.65
N LEU A 509 20.63 20.41 35.82
CA LEU A 509 19.50 20.19 36.74
C LEU A 509 18.17 20.59 36.10
N GLU A 510 18.11 21.72 35.39
CA GLU A 510 16.91 22.16 34.66
C GLU A 510 16.49 21.11 33.61
N ASP A 511 17.46 20.60 32.85
CA ASP A 511 17.21 19.56 31.85
C ASP A 511 16.78 18.23 32.45
N PHE A 512 17.42 17.77 33.53
CA PHE A 512 17.00 16.52 34.17
C PHE A 512 15.62 16.66 34.84
N ASN A 513 15.29 17.84 35.38
CA ASN A 513 13.94 18.13 35.85
C ASN A 513 12.93 18.07 34.70
N ALA A 514 13.21 18.72 33.57
CA ALA A 514 12.35 18.66 32.38
C ALA A 514 12.21 17.22 31.84
N ALA A 515 13.29 16.44 31.83
CA ALA A 515 13.27 15.04 31.43
C ALA A 515 12.40 14.18 32.38
N ILE A 516 12.47 14.43 33.69
CA ILE A 516 11.65 13.74 34.70
C ILE A 516 10.17 14.15 34.59
N GLU A 517 9.88 15.43 34.38
CA GLU A 517 8.51 15.91 34.15
C GLU A 517 7.89 15.29 32.89
N ALA A 518 8.68 15.18 31.82
CA ALA A 518 8.27 14.54 30.57
C ALA A 518 8.13 13.02 30.70
N LYS A 519 9.04 12.36 31.44
CA LYS A 519 9.06 10.91 31.64
C LYS A 519 9.46 10.53 33.08
N PRO A 520 8.47 10.44 34.00
CA PRO A 520 8.73 10.15 35.41
C PRO A 520 9.24 8.73 35.73
N ASP A 521 9.21 7.81 34.75
CA ASP A 521 9.72 6.44 34.89
C ASP A 521 11.10 6.24 34.24
N HIS A 522 11.78 7.33 33.85
CA HIS A 522 13.13 7.27 33.27
C HIS A 522 14.22 7.25 34.34
N TYR A 523 14.66 6.05 34.75
CA TYR A 523 15.62 5.86 35.84
C TYR A 523 16.93 6.67 35.69
N LYS A 524 17.44 6.84 34.45
CA LYS A 524 18.69 7.57 34.19
C LYS A 524 18.61 9.06 34.50
N ALA A 525 17.44 9.67 34.32
CA ALA A 525 17.28 11.10 34.62
C ALA A 525 17.41 11.33 36.14
N TYR A 526 16.84 10.44 36.96
CA TYR A 526 17.05 10.44 38.41
C TYR A 526 18.50 10.15 38.78
N MET A 527 19.12 9.14 38.16
CA MET A 527 20.54 8.83 38.39
C MET A 527 21.44 10.04 38.12
N ASN A 528 21.29 10.68 36.95
CA ASN A 528 22.13 11.81 36.57
C ASN A 528 21.86 13.06 37.42
N ARG A 529 20.61 13.29 37.82
CA ARG A 529 20.27 14.38 38.77
C ARG A 529 20.85 14.11 40.16
N GLY A 530 20.79 12.85 40.61
CA GLY A 530 21.43 12.39 41.84
C GLY A 530 22.95 12.57 41.83
N MET A 531 23.61 12.30 40.68
CA MET A 531 25.03 12.57 40.50
C MET A 531 25.36 14.06 40.65
N ILE A 532 24.52 14.96 40.11
CA ILE A 532 24.71 16.39 40.37
C ILE A 532 24.60 16.70 41.85
N TYR A 533 23.56 16.20 42.53
CA TYR A 533 23.38 16.44 43.96
C TYR A 533 24.53 15.91 44.81
N LEU A 534 25.12 14.78 44.43
CA LEU A 534 26.33 14.23 45.05
C LEU A 534 27.51 15.19 44.88
N GLU A 535 27.78 15.65 43.65
CA GLU A 535 28.90 16.56 43.34
C GLU A 535 28.78 17.92 44.04
N ILE A 536 27.56 18.45 44.21
CA ILE A 536 27.35 19.73 44.91
C ILE A 536 27.14 19.58 46.43
N GLY A 537 27.31 18.38 46.98
CA GLY A 537 27.26 18.08 48.42
C GLY A 537 25.85 18.04 49.04
N LEU A 538 24.80 17.98 48.21
CA LEU A 538 23.41 17.79 48.65
C LEU A 538 23.07 16.30 48.79
N TYR A 539 23.85 15.61 49.61
CA TYR A 539 23.83 14.15 49.74
C TYR A 539 22.45 13.55 50.03
N GLY A 540 21.63 14.21 50.86
CA GLY A 540 20.27 13.74 51.16
C GLY A 540 19.32 13.74 49.96
N LEU A 541 19.47 14.70 49.02
CA LEU A 541 18.71 14.72 47.77
C LEU A 541 19.26 13.68 46.79
N ALA A 542 20.58 13.49 46.76
CA ALA A 542 21.22 12.47 45.95
C ALA A 542 20.71 11.06 46.29
N VAL A 543 20.64 10.73 47.59
CA VAL A 543 20.10 9.44 48.06
C VAL A 543 18.65 9.24 47.60
N GLN A 544 17.80 10.27 47.69
CA GLN A 544 16.39 10.18 47.24
C GLN A 544 16.28 9.87 45.74
N ASP A 545 17.12 10.51 44.92
CA ASP A 545 17.13 10.29 43.47
C ASP A 545 17.71 8.93 43.10
N PHE A 546 18.77 8.46 43.77
CA PHE A 546 19.29 7.11 43.56
C PHE A 546 18.30 6.03 44.02
N ASP A 547 17.59 6.24 45.13
CA ASP A 547 16.50 5.37 45.57
C ASP A 547 15.38 5.28 44.53
N MET A 548 15.00 6.42 43.96
CA MET A 548 13.99 6.45 42.90
C MET A 548 14.50 5.74 41.65
N SER A 549 15.77 5.95 41.28
CA SER A 549 16.41 5.27 40.15
C SER A 549 16.41 3.75 40.33
N LEU A 550 16.79 3.23 41.51
CA LEU A 550 16.76 1.80 41.82
C LEU A 550 15.34 1.22 41.84
N LYS A 551 14.34 1.98 42.33
CA LYS A 551 12.92 1.56 42.30
C LYS A 551 12.36 1.43 40.87
N LEU A 552 12.92 2.14 39.90
CA LEU A 552 12.52 2.11 38.50
C LEU A 552 13.19 0.98 37.70
N GLU A 553 13.79 0.00 38.38
CA GLU A 553 14.43 -1.19 37.78
C GLU A 553 15.46 -0.82 36.69
N PRO A 554 16.60 -0.22 37.09
CA PRO A 554 17.63 0.19 36.15
C PRO A 554 18.25 -1.03 35.46
N ARG A 555 18.83 -0.83 34.26
CA ARG A 555 19.50 -1.91 33.53
C ARG A 555 20.70 -2.43 34.32
N ALA A 556 21.01 -3.71 34.15
CA ALA A 556 22.08 -4.40 34.90
C ALA A 556 23.41 -3.62 34.93
N GLY A 557 23.84 -3.09 33.79
CA GLY A 557 25.09 -2.33 33.70
C GLY A 557 25.09 -0.94 34.36
N SER A 558 23.96 -0.42 34.82
CA SER A 558 23.88 0.85 35.58
C SER A 558 23.66 0.62 37.07
N LEU A 559 23.37 -0.62 37.51
CA LEU A 559 23.12 -0.91 38.92
C LEU A 559 24.35 -0.62 39.77
N VAL A 560 25.53 -1.03 39.30
CA VAL A 560 26.80 -0.84 40.02
C VAL A 560 27.08 0.65 40.23
N ASP A 561 26.97 1.46 39.18
CA ASP A 561 27.15 2.92 39.26
C ASP A 561 26.20 3.57 40.28
N ILE A 562 24.93 3.17 40.25
CA ILE A 562 23.91 3.72 41.15
C ILE A 562 24.20 3.33 42.61
N TYR A 563 24.60 2.07 42.88
CA TYR A 563 24.97 1.64 44.23
C TYR A 563 26.24 2.35 44.72
N PHE A 564 27.26 2.52 43.87
CA PHE A 564 28.45 3.28 44.24
C PHE A 564 28.11 4.72 44.61
N ALA A 565 27.32 5.40 43.76
CA ALA A 565 26.94 6.79 43.97
C ALA A 565 26.02 6.97 45.18
N ARG A 566 25.11 6.02 45.44
CA ARG A 566 24.26 6.03 46.63
C ARG A 566 25.07 5.75 47.89
N ALA A 567 26.00 4.79 47.89
CA ALA A 567 26.89 4.51 49.02
C ALA A 567 27.78 5.70 49.38
N ALA A 568 28.32 6.40 48.37
CA ALA A 568 29.08 7.64 48.57
C ALA A 568 28.20 8.75 49.19
N SER A 569 26.96 8.89 48.71
CA SER A 569 26.01 9.87 49.25
C SER A 569 25.59 9.54 50.69
N LEU A 570 25.33 8.27 51.00
CA LEU A 570 25.01 7.77 52.34
C LEU A 570 26.17 8.02 53.32
N SER A 571 27.41 7.78 52.88
CA SER A 571 28.61 8.12 53.66
C SER A 571 28.71 9.62 53.93
N GLY A 572 28.34 10.46 52.96
CA GLY A 572 28.28 11.92 53.11
C GLY A 572 27.26 12.42 54.15
N ILE A 573 26.21 11.65 54.45
CA ILE A 573 25.27 11.92 55.54
C ILE A 573 25.52 11.08 56.80
N SER A 574 26.66 10.38 56.87
CA SER A 574 27.07 9.51 57.99
C SER A 574 26.17 8.28 58.23
N GLU A 575 25.42 7.84 57.21
CA GLU A 575 24.62 6.61 57.24
C GLU A 575 25.47 5.41 56.81
N PHE A 576 26.51 5.11 57.60
CA PHE A 576 27.57 4.15 57.27
C PHE A 576 27.06 2.70 57.13
N ASP A 577 26.09 2.29 57.92
CA ASP A 577 25.50 0.95 57.84
C ASP A 577 24.81 0.70 56.49
N LEU A 578 24.08 1.71 55.98
CA LEU A 578 23.40 1.63 54.69
C LEU A 578 24.41 1.72 53.53
N ALA A 579 25.45 2.54 53.66
CA ALA A 579 26.52 2.59 52.67
C ALA A 579 27.27 1.25 52.57
N SER A 580 27.54 0.58 53.68
CA SER A 580 28.15 -0.76 53.70
C SER A 580 27.28 -1.80 52.97
N GLN A 581 25.95 -1.75 53.14
CA GLN A 581 25.03 -2.64 52.43
C GLN A 581 25.06 -2.43 50.91
N ASP A 582 25.18 -1.17 50.46
CA ASP A 582 25.29 -0.86 49.03
C ASP A 582 26.59 -1.38 48.43
N TYR A 583 27.70 -1.27 49.16
CA TYR A 583 28.96 -1.90 48.73
C TYR A 583 28.86 -3.42 48.68
N GLU A 584 28.17 -4.07 49.63
CA GLU A 584 27.90 -5.52 49.55
C GLU A 584 27.08 -5.89 48.33
N LYS A 585 26.08 -5.08 47.96
CA LYS A 585 25.30 -5.30 46.74
C LYS A 585 26.17 -5.26 45.49
N ILE A 586 27.18 -4.39 45.44
CA ILE A 586 28.13 -4.33 44.32
C ILE A 586 28.92 -5.64 44.21
N LEU A 587 29.39 -6.20 45.33
CA LEU A 587 30.11 -7.49 45.36
C LEU A 587 29.25 -8.68 44.91
N GLU A 588 27.93 -8.59 45.07
CA GLU A 588 26.99 -9.61 44.61
C GLU A 588 26.71 -9.55 43.09
N ILE A 589 26.79 -8.35 42.48
CA ILE A 589 26.30 -8.11 41.12
C ILE A 589 27.40 -7.81 40.09
N SER A 590 28.58 -7.36 40.51
CA SER A 590 29.68 -7.02 39.59
C SER A 590 30.61 -8.22 39.38
N ASP A 591 30.94 -8.48 38.11
CA ASP A 591 31.96 -9.43 37.69
C ASP A 591 33.30 -8.74 37.36
N ASP A 592 33.38 -7.39 37.46
CA ASP A 592 34.59 -6.62 37.17
C ASP A 592 35.53 -6.61 38.40
N PRO A 593 36.75 -7.16 38.31
CA PRO A 593 37.69 -7.20 39.42
C PRO A 593 38.02 -5.83 40.02
N ASP A 594 38.08 -4.78 39.19
CA ASP A 594 38.46 -3.43 39.64
C ASP A 594 37.33 -2.80 40.46
N GLU A 595 36.07 -2.96 40.02
CA GLU A 595 34.89 -2.51 40.76
C GLU A 595 34.75 -3.26 42.10
N VAL A 596 34.99 -4.57 42.09
CA VAL A 596 34.95 -5.41 43.30
C VAL A 596 36.03 -4.98 44.30
N GLU A 597 37.26 -4.74 43.86
CA GLU A 597 38.34 -4.26 44.72
C GLU A 597 38.01 -2.90 45.33
N LEU A 598 37.49 -1.97 44.51
CA LEU A 598 37.10 -0.64 44.95
C LEU A 598 35.95 -0.68 45.98
N ALA A 599 34.96 -1.53 45.76
CA ALA A 599 33.84 -1.74 46.69
C ALA A 599 34.32 -2.31 48.04
N ILE A 600 35.27 -3.27 48.04
CA ILE A 600 35.88 -3.79 49.28
C ILE A 600 36.62 -2.68 50.04
N GLN A 601 37.40 -1.87 49.32
CA GLN A 601 38.16 -0.79 49.94
C GLN A 601 37.24 0.23 50.63
N TYR A 602 36.23 0.73 49.92
CA TYR A 602 35.31 1.71 50.50
C TYR A 602 34.42 1.12 51.59
N ARG A 603 33.98 -0.14 51.46
CA ARG A 603 33.25 -0.84 52.52
C ARG A 603 34.06 -0.91 53.81
N ASN A 604 35.32 -1.31 53.74
CA ASN A 604 36.18 -1.40 54.93
C ASN A 604 36.43 -0.03 55.57
N GLN A 605 36.56 1.02 54.75
CA GLN A 605 36.67 2.39 55.24
C GLN A 605 35.42 2.81 56.02
N VAL A 606 34.24 2.54 55.48
CA VAL A 606 32.95 2.88 56.11
C VAL A 606 32.70 2.06 57.38
N LEU A 607 33.04 0.77 57.39
CA LEU A 607 32.92 -0.08 58.58
C LEU A 607 33.81 0.39 59.73
N GLY A 608 35.02 0.90 59.42
CA GLY A 608 35.90 1.51 60.42
C GLY A 608 35.31 2.74 61.12
N PHE A 609 34.36 3.43 60.50
CA PHE A 609 33.61 4.54 61.12
C PHE A 609 32.34 4.09 61.86
N SER A 610 31.87 2.86 61.64
CA SER A 610 30.70 2.28 62.35
C SER A 610 31.06 1.62 63.69
N GLU A 611 32.33 1.25 63.88
CA GLU A 611 32.85 0.60 65.09
C GLU A 611 33.35 1.58 66.18
N GLU A 612 33.46 2.88 65.87
CA GLU A 612 33.74 3.99 66.82
C GLU A 612 32.45 4.64 67.34
#